data_AF-A0A8C2ET54-F1
#
_entry.id   AF-A0A8C2ET54-F1
#
_cell.length_a   1.000
_cell.length_b   1.000
_cell.length_c   1.000
_cell.angle_alpha   90.00
_cell.angle_beta   90.00
_cell.angle_gamma   90.00
#
_symmetry.space_group_name_H-M   'P 1'
#
loop_
_entity.id
_entity.type
_entity.pdbx_description
1 polymer ?
#
loop_
_entity_poly.entity_id
_entity_poly.type
_entity_poly.pdbx_seq_one_letter_code
_entity_poly.pdbx_strand_id
1 'polypeptide(L)'
;MAHCTCEEALGKVLDSEEEFAFSSEEEQESDDEWLHFEKRLDPAEDENDSDQMPVAKKARTNKQSALTWKTETEVDLVPQSLRFMPARDPGPQLWSTDAYTPLSLFKLFFSESTVSTLCYNTNAQAARSVERGRKYRWTDVSVGEMYHYFGLIFYMGMVKLSSINDYWRQGSLFSVPFPATVMSRDRYRTISSNMHMSHPAADKENDKKKGTDEYDRLFRVKPLMDTIRLACKTIYHPRRNLAVDERMVVCKANTRMTQYMKAKPTKWGFKLFVLTDSSNGYTVDFSVYTGKNNIATGNGLPYDAVMDLLDKEKLGSGYHVYMDNFFTSPKLLTDLLDMRYGACGTYRDYRKNSPQNAANSLTQNSPRGSIRWIRNGPLVFVKWMDTREVSVCSTIHPAYTGDTVQRRVKAQDTWSLKTFPCPAPVTAYNQYMGGVDLSDQLLQYYTAQHKTLKWYRKIFLHFLDIAATNSFTIHKELYGNMTHKEFMQQLIAELCGVSPKIPQKRAESGHVPVPGAPLSTDTRKVASSGRRICVHCKAAHGKKQQTPWKCQACDVHLCLQLTRNCFQEWHKAL
;
A
#
# COMPACT_ATOMS: atom_id res chain seq x y z
N MET A 1 -2.73 -38.04 17.88
CA MET A 1 -1.92 -38.03 16.63
C MET A 1 -2.23 -36.76 15.90
N ALA A 2 -1.20 -35.95 15.71
CA ALA A 2 -1.27 -34.52 15.42
C ALA A 2 -1.55 -34.23 13.96
N HIS A 3 -2.31 -33.16 13.69
CA HIS A 3 -2.03 -32.19 12.62
C HIS A 3 -2.68 -30.85 13.01
N CYS A 4 -1.84 -29.91 13.44
CA CYS A 4 -2.15 -28.54 13.82
C CYS A 4 -1.92 -27.65 12.59
N THR A 5 -2.90 -26.85 12.19
CA THR A 5 -2.84 -25.91 11.07
C THR A 5 -2.44 -24.52 11.56
N CYS A 6 -1.49 -23.90 10.85
CA CYS A 6 -0.91 -22.58 11.10
C CYS A 6 -1.96 -21.46 11.14
N GLU A 7 -2.21 -20.87 12.31
CA GLU A 7 -2.92 -19.57 12.40
C GLU A 7 -2.54 -18.68 13.60
N GLU A 8 -1.43 -18.93 14.30
CA GLU A 8 -1.03 -18.11 15.46
C GLU A 8 0.47 -17.80 15.52
N ALA A 9 0.99 -17.03 14.56
CA ALA A 9 2.35 -16.50 14.66
C ALA A 9 2.51 -15.14 13.97
N LEU A 10 1.82 -14.11 14.46
CA LEU A 10 2.10 -12.70 14.09
C LEU A 10 1.75 -11.72 15.24
N GLY A 11 2.10 -12.09 16.47
CA GLY A 11 1.97 -11.21 17.62
C GLY A 11 3.01 -11.53 18.68
N LYS A 12 3.82 -10.51 19.01
CA LYS A 12 4.83 -10.44 20.08
C LYS A 12 6.25 -10.90 19.70
N VAL A 13 7.07 -9.95 19.24
CA VAL A 13 8.48 -9.86 19.65
C VAL A 13 8.88 -8.37 19.70
N LEU A 14 9.63 -8.02 20.75
CA LEU A 14 10.45 -6.81 21.00
C LEU A 14 9.76 -5.61 21.66
N ASP A 15 9.61 -5.73 22.99
CA ASP A 15 10.01 -4.69 23.94
C ASP A 15 11.53 -4.81 24.20
N SER A 16 12.15 -3.67 24.52
CA SER A 16 13.58 -3.43 24.78
C SER A 16 14.52 -3.48 23.57
N GLU A 17 14.98 -2.31 23.13
CA GLU A 17 16.40 -2.00 22.90
C GLU A 17 16.54 -0.49 22.62
N GLU A 18 17.47 0.12 23.36
CA GLU A 18 17.81 1.55 23.37
C GLU A 18 18.36 2.01 22.00
N GLU A 19 17.76 3.05 21.43
CA GLU A 19 18.47 3.90 20.46
C GLU A 19 19.15 5.04 21.23
N PHE A 20 20.49 5.04 21.17
CA PHE A 20 21.34 6.10 21.67
C PHE A 20 21.06 7.40 20.89
N ALA A 21 20.73 8.45 21.65
CA ALA A 21 20.35 9.77 21.18
C ALA A 21 21.40 10.39 20.24
N PHE A 22 20.97 10.81 19.06
CA PHE A 22 21.61 11.91 18.35
C PHE A 22 20.87 13.17 18.79
N SER A 23 21.44 13.88 19.76
CA SER A 23 20.96 15.18 20.26
C SER A 23 20.48 16.03 19.09
N SER A 24 19.17 16.19 19.00
CA SER A 24 18.53 17.12 18.09
C SER A 24 17.93 18.21 18.94
N GLU A 25 18.32 19.46 18.73
CA GLU A 25 17.67 20.64 19.33
C GLU A 25 16.21 20.84 18.84
N GLU A 26 15.63 19.85 18.14
CA GLU A 26 14.17 19.68 17.99
C GLU A 26 13.55 19.00 19.23
N GLU A 27 14.37 18.54 20.19
CA GLU A 27 13.95 18.06 21.52
C GLU A 27 13.33 19.18 22.35
N GLN A 28 13.72 20.46 22.19
CA GLN A 28 13.07 21.54 22.96
C GLN A 28 11.64 21.88 22.52
N GLU A 29 11.27 21.71 21.24
CA GLU A 29 9.86 21.81 20.81
C GLU A 29 9.05 20.54 21.15
N SER A 30 9.74 19.41 21.36
CA SER A 30 9.17 18.12 21.76
C SER A 30 9.02 17.97 23.27
N ASP A 31 9.91 18.59 24.06
CA ASP A 31 9.96 18.51 25.52
C ASP A 31 8.86 19.38 26.16
N ASP A 32 8.47 20.48 25.53
CA ASP A 32 7.26 21.23 25.89
C ASP A 32 5.97 20.41 25.61
N GLU A 33 5.98 19.52 24.61
CA GLU A 33 4.88 18.57 24.36
C GLU A 33 4.94 17.36 25.33
N TRP A 34 6.13 16.99 25.83
CA TRP A 34 6.35 15.88 26.78
C TRP A 34 6.09 16.27 28.25
N LEU A 35 6.40 17.49 28.68
CA LEU A 35 6.03 17.98 30.02
C LEU A 35 4.51 18.15 30.18
N HIS A 36 3.78 18.26 29.06
CA HIS A 36 2.32 18.17 29.03
C HIS A 36 1.77 16.74 29.04
N PHE A 37 2.60 15.71 28.79
CA PHE A 37 2.22 14.29 28.82
C PHE A 37 1.95 13.81 30.25
N GLU A 38 2.82 14.11 31.23
CA GLU A 38 2.63 13.66 32.62
C GLU A 38 1.46 14.36 33.33
N LYS A 39 1.10 15.59 32.92
CA LYS A 39 -0.07 16.31 33.46
C LYS A 39 -1.39 15.94 32.77
N ARG A 40 -1.37 15.08 31.74
CA ARG A 40 -2.57 14.57 31.05
C ARG A 40 -2.81 13.08 31.27
N LEU A 41 -2.03 12.46 32.16
CA LEU A 41 -2.25 11.09 32.65
C LEU A 41 -3.35 11.02 33.71
N ASP A 42 -4.42 11.80 33.52
CA ASP A 42 -5.74 11.37 33.96
C ASP A 42 -6.48 10.95 32.68
N PRO A 43 -6.91 9.68 32.57
CA PRO A 43 -7.80 9.28 31.49
C PRO A 43 -9.11 10.04 31.69
N ALA A 44 -9.25 11.19 31.02
CA ALA A 44 -10.57 11.63 30.64
C ALA A 44 -11.10 10.52 29.73
N GLU A 45 -11.99 9.71 30.33
CA GLU A 45 -12.88 8.80 29.64
C GLU A 45 -13.57 9.58 28.52
N ASP A 46 -13.01 9.53 27.31
CA ASP A 46 -13.76 9.84 26.09
C ASP A 46 -14.64 8.61 25.75
N GLU A 47 -15.41 8.16 26.75
CA GLU A 47 -16.77 7.70 26.54
C GLU A 47 -17.64 8.94 26.38
N ASN A 48 -17.77 9.44 25.15
CA ASN A 48 -18.86 10.33 24.83
C ASN A 48 -19.28 10.19 23.36
N ASP A 49 -19.88 9.03 23.07
CA ASP A 49 -21.22 9.07 22.47
C ASP A 49 -22.11 8.34 23.48
N SER A 50 -22.49 9.08 24.54
CA SER A 50 -23.31 8.56 25.62
C SER A 50 -24.62 8.02 25.06
N ASP A 51 -24.83 6.73 25.32
CA ASP A 51 -26.13 6.05 25.36
C ASP A 51 -27.11 6.81 26.27
N GLN A 52 -27.76 7.85 25.73
CA GLN A 52 -28.97 8.39 26.31
C GLN A 52 -30.08 8.39 25.27
N MET A 53 -31.01 7.45 25.46
CA MET A 53 -32.32 7.49 24.83
C MET A 53 -32.96 8.86 25.12
N PRO A 54 -33.30 9.67 24.11
CA PRO A 54 -34.15 10.83 24.36
C PRO A 54 -35.55 10.33 24.73
N VAL A 55 -35.98 10.62 25.96
CA VAL A 55 -37.34 10.39 26.42
C VAL A 55 -38.32 11.05 25.44
N ALA A 56 -39.21 10.24 24.89
CA ALA A 56 -40.18 10.62 23.88
C ALA A 56 -41.04 11.81 24.33
N LYS A 57 -40.77 13.00 23.78
CA LYS A 57 -41.76 14.09 23.78
C LYS A 57 -42.79 13.77 22.69
N LYS A 58 -44.03 13.50 23.11
CA LYS A 58 -45.19 13.27 22.24
C LYS A 58 -45.37 14.43 21.26
N ALA A 59 -44.97 14.24 20.01
CA ALA A 59 -45.31 15.11 18.91
C ALA A 59 -46.62 14.64 18.25
N ARG A 60 -47.51 15.60 17.99
CA ARG A 60 -48.83 15.44 17.39
C ARG A 60 -48.77 14.62 16.09
N THR A 61 -49.61 13.58 16.05
CA THR A 61 -49.88 12.72 14.90
C THR A 61 -50.49 13.53 13.76
N ASN A 62 -49.72 13.70 12.68
CA ASN A 62 -50.29 13.98 11.36
C ASN A 62 -50.52 12.64 10.66
N LYS A 63 -51.74 12.39 10.16
CA LYS A 63 -52.14 11.13 9.50
C LYS A 63 -51.42 10.98 8.16
N GLN A 64 -50.17 10.49 8.17
CA GLN A 64 -49.59 9.76 7.05
C GLN A 64 -49.84 8.28 7.29
N SER A 65 -50.26 7.53 6.26
CA SER A 65 -50.42 6.08 6.34
C SER A 65 -49.17 5.45 6.93
N ALA A 66 -49.32 4.65 8.00
CA ALA A 66 -48.20 3.97 8.63
C ALA A 66 -47.47 3.12 7.58
N LEU A 67 -46.19 3.43 7.33
CA LEU A 67 -45.33 2.60 6.48
C LEU A 67 -45.16 1.24 7.15
N THR A 68 -45.43 0.16 6.41
CA THR A 68 -45.30 -1.23 6.86
C THR A 68 -44.19 -1.91 6.07
N TRP A 69 -43.33 -2.66 6.76
CA TRP A 69 -42.32 -3.49 6.12
C TRP A 69 -42.95 -4.62 5.32
N LYS A 70 -42.54 -4.76 4.07
CA LYS A 70 -42.98 -5.77 3.13
C LYS A 70 -42.07 -6.99 3.16
N THR A 71 -42.56 -8.14 2.68
CA THR A 71 -41.79 -9.40 2.62
C THR A 71 -41.26 -9.68 1.21
N GLU A 72 -40.50 -10.76 1.06
CA GLU A 72 -39.98 -11.25 -0.23
C GLU A 72 -41.07 -11.68 -1.23
N THR A 73 -42.30 -11.93 -0.76
CA THR A 73 -43.44 -12.29 -1.62
C THR A 73 -44.07 -11.08 -2.29
N GLU A 74 -43.82 -9.88 -1.76
CA GLU A 74 -44.34 -8.64 -2.33
C GLU A 74 -43.38 -8.09 -3.37
N VAL A 75 -43.91 -7.77 -4.56
CA VAL A 75 -43.12 -7.26 -5.68
C VAL A 75 -42.74 -5.80 -5.42
N ASP A 76 -41.45 -5.51 -5.60
CA ASP A 76 -40.90 -4.16 -5.55
C ASP A 76 -40.86 -3.51 -6.95
N LEU A 77 -40.84 -2.18 -6.97
CA LEU A 77 -40.57 -1.42 -8.17
C LEU A 77 -39.09 -1.57 -8.55
N VAL A 78 -38.84 -1.85 -9.83
CA VAL A 78 -37.49 -1.84 -10.39
C VAL A 78 -37.05 -0.38 -10.53
N PRO A 79 -35.97 0.06 -9.85
CA PRO A 79 -35.47 1.42 -9.99
C PRO A 79 -35.07 1.72 -11.43
N GLN A 80 -35.22 2.98 -11.85
CA GLN A 80 -34.73 3.40 -13.14
C GLN A 80 -33.20 3.30 -13.19
N SER A 81 -32.69 2.49 -14.11
CA SER A 81 -31.25 2.31 -14.29
C SER A 81 -30.62 3.61 -14.79
N LEU A 82 -29.59 4.08 -14.09
CA LEU A 82 -28.76 5.18 -14.56
C LEU A 82 -27.90 4.70 -15.73
N ARG A 83 -27.93 5.46 -16.84
CA ARG A 83 -27.01 5.22 -17.96
C ARG A 83 -25.59 5.49 -17.49
N PHE A 84 -24.71 4.50 -17.66
CA PHE A 84 -23.29 4.67 -17.39
C PHE A 84 -22.67 5.58 -18.46
N MET A 85 -22.24 6.76 -18.04
CA MET A 85 -21.64 7.79 -18.89
C MET A 85 -20.34 8.27 -18.23
N PRO A 86 -19.29 7.43 -18.28
CA PRO A 86 -17.99 7.81 -17.76
C PRO A 86 -17.40 8.96 -18.60
N ALA A 87 -16.60 9.83 -17.98
CA ALA A 87 -16.00 10.98 -18.66
C ALA A 87 -14.94 10.55 -19.69
N ARG A 88 -14.36 9.36 -19.50
CA ARG A 88 -13.40 8.70 -20.41
C ARG A 88 -13.71 7.21 -20.47
N ASP A 89 -13.09 6.49 -21.39
CA ASP A 89 -13.26 5.04 -21.42
C ASP A 89 -12.64 4.40 -20.17
N PRO A 90 -13.34 3.50 -19.46
CA PRO A 90 -12.78 2.82 -18.28
C PRO A 90 -11.52 2.00 -18.60
N GLY A 91 -10.57 2.02 -17.68
CA GLY A 91 -9.28 1.34 -17.79
C GLY A 91 -8.08 2.30 -17.79
N PRO A 92 -6.87 1.80 -18.05
CA PRO A 92 -5.66 2.62 -18.17
C PRO A 92 -5.78 3.66 -19.28
N GLN A 93 -5.38 4.89 -18.98
CA GLN A 93 -5.44 6.05 -19.87
C GLN A 93 -4.09 6.25 -20.55
N LEU A 94 -3.61 5.19 -21.20
CA LEU A 94 -2.27 5.05 -21.75
C LEU A 94 -2.34 4.74 -23.25
N TRP A 95 -1.32 5.14 -24.01
CA TRP A 95 -1.26 4.82 -25.43
C TRP A 95 -0.94 3.34 -25.64
N SER A 96 -1.76 2.66 -26.45
CA SER A 96 -1.71 1.20 -26.66
C SER A 96 -0.44 0.68 -27.37
N THR A 97 0.34 1.56 -28.01
CA THR A 97 1.52 1.19 -28.79
C THR A 97 2.79 1.07 -27.96
N ASP A 98 2.77 1.55 -26.72
CA ASP A 98 3.97 1.62 -25.88
C ASP A 98 4.09 0.37 -24.99
N ALA A 99 5.29 -0.19 -24.94
CA ALA A 99 5.62 -1.22 -23.96
C ALA A 99 5.99 -0.56 -22.63
N TYR A 100 5.09 -0.67 -21.66
CA TYR A 100 5.27 -0.11 -20.32
C TYR A 100 5.97 -1.09 -19.38
N THR A 101 7.19 -0.75 -18.95
CA THR A 101 7.88 -1.44 -17.84
C THR A 101 7.32 -1.01 -16.48
N PRO A 102 7.56 -1.79 -15.40
CA PRO A 102 7.21 -1.38 -14.04
C PRO A 102 7.70 0.01 -13.64
N LEU A 103 8.94 0.38 -13.98
CA LEU A 103 9.46 1.74 -13.73
C LEU A 103 8.70 2.79 -14.52
N SER A 104 8.39 2.54 -15.79
CA SER A 104 7.67 3.52 -16.62
C SER A 104 6.28 3.82 -16.04
N LEU A 105 5.57 2.80 -15.54
CA LEU A 105 4.28 2.96 -14.87
C LEU A 105 4.42 3.69 -13.53
N PHE A 106 5.43 3.34 -12.73
CA PHE A 106 5.70 4.03 -11.47
C PHE A 106 6.04 5.52 -11.68
N LYS A 107 6.79 5.84 -12.75
CA LYS A 107 7.14 7.21 -13.14
C LYS A 107 5.93 8.04 -13.58
N LEU A 108 4.77 7.44 -13.85
CA LEU A 108 3.55 8.22 -14.08
C LEU A 108 3.08 8.93 -12.79
N PHE A 109 3.37 8.35 -11.62
CA PHE A 109 3.05 8.94 -10.31
C PHE A 109 4.23 9.76 -9.76
N PHE A 110 5.44 9.20 -9.86
CA PHE A 110 6.69 9.86 -9.47
C PHE A 110 7.51 10.23 -10.70
N SER A 111 6.97 11.18 -11.48
CA SER A 111 7.63 11.71 -12.68
C SER A 111 8.97 12.36 -12.35
N GLU A 112 9.84 12.55 -13.35
CA GLU A 112 11.12 13.21 -13.13
C GLU A 112 10.95 14.64 -12.59
N SER A 113 9.88 15.34 -12.98
CA SER A 113 9.54 16.66 -12.44
C SER A 113 9.13 16.60 -10.97
N THR A 114 8.31 15.62 -10.59
CA THR A 114 7.90 15.37 -9.21
C THR A 114 9.12 15.04 -8.35
N VAL A 115 9.98 14.15 -8.83
CA VAL A 115 11.20 13.72 -8.13
C VAL A 115 12.23 14.85 -8.06
N SER A 116 12.35 15.67 -9.11
CA SER A 116 13.19 16.88 -9.09
C SER A 116 12.74 17.86 -8.01
N THR A 117 11.42 18.06 -7.85
CA THR A 117 10.86 18.89 -6.77
C THR A 117 11.19 18.31 -5.38
N LEU A 118 11.13 16.99 -5.22
CA LEU A 118 11.55 16.32 -3.98
C LEU A 118 13.04 16.50 -3.71
N CYS A 119 13.89 16.39 -4.73
CA CYS A 119 15.33 16.63 -4.60
C CYS A 119 15.60 18.07 -4.16
N TYR A 120 14.97 19.06 -4.80
CA TYR A 120 15.07 20.47 -4.45
C TYR A 120 14.70 20.73 -2.99
N ASN A 121 13.53 20.24 -2.55
CA ASN A 121 13.06 20.42 -1.18
C ASN A 121 13.94 19.68 -0.15
N THR A 122 14.44 18.49 -0.49
CA THR A 122 15.33 17.69 0.35
C THR A 122 16.71 18.35 0.50
N ASN A 123 17.26 18.91 -0.58
CA ASN A 123 18.53 19.64 -0.54
C ASN A 123 18.41 20.92 0.29
N ALA A 124 17.31 21.68 0.14
CA ALA A 124 17.02 22.84 0.99
C ALA A 124 16.88 22.44 2.47
N GLN A 125 16.26 21.30 2.76
CA GLN A 125 16.12 20.78 4.13
C GLN A 125 17.46 20.36 4.74
N ALA A 126 18.36 19.79 3.92
CA ALA A 126 19.70 19.46 4.35
C ALA A 126 20.53 20.71 4.66
N ALA A 127 20.48 21.74 3.80
CA ALA A 127 21.12 23.02 4.06
C ALA A 127 20.66 23.63 5.40
N ARG A 128 19.34 23.71 5.62
CA ARG A 128 18.76 24.15 6.90
C ARG A 128 19.24 23.33 8.10
N SER A 129 19.37 22.02 7.93
CA SER A 129 19.84 21.13 9.00
C SER A 129 21.32 21.34 9.34
N VAL A 130 22.16 21.64 8.34
CA VAL A 130 23.57 21.98 8.53
C VAL A 130 23.71 23.33 9.21
N GLU A 131 22.92 24.33 8.81
CA GLU A 131 22.86 25.65 9.48
C GLU A 131 22.47 25.52 10.97
N ARG A 132 21.58 24.58 11.30
CA ARG A 132 21.20 24.20 12.67
C ARG A 132 22.25 23.32 13.38
N GLY A 133 23.48 23.24 12.88
CA GLY A 133 24.58 22.56 13.55
C GLY A 133 24.66 21.04 13.36
N ARG A 134 23.83 20.41 12.51
CA ARG A 134 24.00 18.98 12.22
C ARG A 134 25.30 18.73 11.46
N LYS A 135 26.12 17.82 11.97
CA LYS A 135 27.44 17.48 11.40
C LYS A 135 27.35 16.26 10.49
N TYR A 136 27.25 16.48 9.18
CA TYR A 136 27.43 15.46 8.16
C TYR A 136 27.88 16.11 6.84
N ARG A 137 28.52 15.33 5.97
CA ARG A 137 28.86 15.78 4.61
C ARG A 137 27.61 15.68 3.73
N TRP A 138 27.19 16.79 3.14
CA TRP A 138 26.08 16.82 2.19
C TRP A 138 26.58 17.05 0.77
N THR A 139 26.05 16.26 -0.15
CA THR A 139 26.07 16.51 -1.58
C THR A 139 24.62 16.55 -2.03
N ASP A 140 24.27 17.44 -2.93
CA ASP A 140 22.90 17.54 -3.44
C ASP A 140 22.44 16.22 -4.06
N VAL A 141 21.23 15.81 -3.69
CA VAL A 141 20.59 14.61 -4.21
C VAL A 141 20.11 14.91 -5.63
N SER A 142 20.47 14.02 -6.56
CA SER A 142 20.00 14.06 -7.95
C SER A 142 18.73 13.22 -8.13
N VAL A 143 18.02 13.41 -9.25
CA VAL A 143 16.83 12.62 -9.59
C VAL A 143 17.15 11.13 -9.65
N GLY A 144 18.27 10.74 -10.28
CA GLY A 144 18.70 9.33 -10.35
C GLY A 144 18.99 8.74 -8.97
N GLU A 145 19.69 9.48 -8.12
CA GLU A 145 19.98 9.03 -6.75
C GLU A 145 18.70 8.93 -5.90
N MET A 146 17.72 9.80 -6.12
CA MET A 146 16.43 9.72 -5.44
C MET A 146 15.62 8.48 -5.87
N TYR A 147 15.67 8.10 -7.15
CA TYR A 147 15.08 6.83 -7.60
C TYR A 147 15.80 5.62 -6.97
N HIS A 148 17.13 5.65 -6.87
CA HIS A 148 17.88 4.61 -6.15
C HIS A 148 17.43 4.50 -4.67
N TYR A 149 17.21 5.66 -4.03
CA TYR A 149 16.67 5.72 -2.67
C TYR A 149 15.28 5.07 -2.57
N PHE A 150 14.36 5.33 -3.52
CA PHE A 150 13.06 4.66 -3.57
C PHE A 150 13.18 3.15 -3.80
N GLY A 151 14.08 2.74 -4.70
CA GLY A 151 14.36 1.33 -4.96
C GLY A 151 14.83 0.60 -3.71
N LEU A 152 15.68 1.23 -2.88
CA LEU A 152 16.08 0.67 -1.59
C LEU A 152 14.94 0.64 -0.56
N ILE A 153 14.05 1.63 -0.54
CA ILE A 153 12.85 1.57 0.31
C ILE A 153 12.00 0.35 -0.04
N PHE A 154 11.74 0.12 -1.34
CA PHE A 154 10.97 -1.04 -1.78
C PHE A 154 11.72 -2.36 -1.56
N TYR A 155 13.05 -2.38 -1.70
CA TYR A 155 13.87 -3.53 -1.32
C TYR A 155 13.69 -3.89 0.15
N MET A 156 13.72 -2.91 1.05
CA MET A 156 13.41 -3.11 2.47
C MET A 156 11.93 -3.46 2.72
N GLY A 157 11.05 -3.17 1.75
CA GLY A 157 9.67 -3.67 1.67
C GLY A 157 9.59 -5.19 1.46
N MET A 158 10.46 -5.72 0.61
CA MET A 158 10.49 -7.15 0.26
C MET A 158 11.39 -7.99 1.18
N VAL A 159 12.52 -7.44 1.61
CA VAL A 159 13.50 -8.10 2.46
C VAL A 159 13.49 -7.39 3.81
N LYS A 160 12.71 -7.89 4.77
CA LYS A 160 12.57 -7.28 6.11
C LYS A 160 13.70 -7.74 7.03
N LEU A 161 14.57 -6.82 7.46
CA LEU A 161 15.57 -7.04 8.51
C LEU A 161 15.20 -6.26 9.77
N SER A 162 15.80 -6.64 10.90
CA SER A 162 15.52 -6.06 12.23
C SER A 162 15.81 -4.56 12.33
N SER A 163 16.92 -4.12 11.71
CA SER A 163 17.35 -2.72 11.76
C SER A 163 17.86 -2.22 10.41
N ILE A 164 17.88 -0.90 10.23
CA ILE A 164 18.45 -0.28 9.02
C ILE A 164 19.94 -0.61 8.87
N ASN A 165 20.67 -0.82 9.98
CA ASN A 165 22.09 -1.18 9.93
C ASN A 165 22.33 -2.53 9.25
N ASP A 166 21.39 -3.47 9.40
CA ASP A 166 21.57 -4.85 8.97
C ASP A 166 21.66 -4.98 7.45
N TYR A 167 21.04 -4.05 6.72
CA TYR A 167 21.11 -3.97 5.26
C TYR A 167 22.51 -3.65 4.71
N TRP A 168 23.40 -3.10 5.55
CA TRP A 168 24.79 -2.82 5.19
C TRP A 168 25.79 -3.60 6.07
N ARG A 169 25.32 -4.59 6.83
CA ARG A 169 26.16 -5.47 7.63
C ARG A 169 27.04 -6.32 6.69
N GLN A 170 28.31 -6.47 7.03
CA GLN A 170 29.28 -7.30 6.30
C GLN A 170 29.77 -8.45 7.18
N GLY A 171 30.32 -9.49 6.55
CA GLY A 171 31.04 -10.56 7.25
C GLY A 171 30.19 -11.47 8.14
N SER A 172 28.87 -11.51 7.93
CA SER A 172 27.94 -12.36 8.71
C SER A 172 27.00 -13.18 7.81
N LEU A 173 26.42 -14.25 8.35
CA LEU A 173 25.39 -15.06 7.69
C LEU A 173 24.19 -14.24 7.20
N PHE A 174 23.91 -13.13 7.87
CA PHE A 174 22.77 -12.25 7.60
C PHE A 174 23.11 -11.08 6.67
N SER A 175 24.31 -11.07 6.08
CA SER A 175 24.73 -9.99 5.17
C SER A 175 23.95 -10.06 3.86
N VAL A 176 23.36 -8.94 3.45
CA VAL A 176 22.72 -8.81 2.14
C VAL A 176 23.60 -7.97 1.21
N PRO A 177 24.01 -8.49 0.04
CA PRO A 177 25.02 -7.81 -0.78
C PRO A 177 24.48 -6.59 -1.53
N PHE A 178 23.17 -6.53 -1.78
CA PHE A 178 22.57 -5.58 -2.72
C PHE A 178 22.55 -4.11 -2.26
N PRO A 179 22.11 -3.74 -1.04
CA PRO A 179 21.98 -2.33 -0.67
C PRO A 179 23.29 -1.53 -0.79
N ALA A 180 24.41 -2.16 -0.41
CA ALA A 180 25.74 -1.55 -0.47
C ALA A 180 26.25 -1.28 -1.89
N THR A 181 25.73 -1.98 -2.92
CA THR A 181 26.09 -1.71 -4.32
C THR A 181 25.35 -0.49 -4.89
N VAL A 182 24.24 -0.08 -4.26
CA VAL A 182 23.39 1.02 -4.74
C VAL A 182 23.77 2.35 -4.08
N MET A 183 23.88 2.39 -2.76
CA MET A 183 24.42 3.55 -2.03
C MET A 183 24.99 3.14 -0.67
N SER A 184 25.84 3.99 -0.09
CA SER A 184 26.36 3.75 1.26
C SER A 184 25.27 3.92 2.31
N ARG A 185 25.43 3.23 3.45
CA ARG A 185 24.53 3.33 4.61
C ARG A 185 24.34 4.77 5.06
N ASP A 186 25.44 5.51 5.16
CA ASP A 186 25.43 6.88 5.68
C ASP A 186 24.77 7.85 4.69
N ARG A 187 24.92 7.60 3.37
CA ARG A 187 24.18 8.35 2.35
C ARG A 187 22.68 8.04 2.42
N TYR A 188 22.28 6.78 2.51
CA TYR A 188 20.87 6.41 2.69
C TYR A 188 20.26 7.09 3.92
N ARG A 189 20.98 7.08 5.05
CA ARG A 189 20.53 7.71 6.30
C ARG A 189 20.41 9.23 6.20
N THR A 190 21.38 9.90 5.59
CA THR A 190 21.36 11.36 5.44
C THR A 190 20.28 11.82 4.47
N ILE A 191 20.02 11.08 3.38
CA ILE A 191 18.86 11.33 2.51
C ILE A 191 17.57 11.09 3.29
N SER A 192 17.46 9.96 3.98
CA SER A 192 16.30 9.57 4.77
C SER A 192 15.94 10.60 5.86
N SER A 193 16.93 11.17 6.54
CA SER A 193 16.71 12.15 7.60
C SER A 193 16.32 13.53 7.07
N ASN A 194 16.74 13.88 5.85
CA ASN A 194 16.44 15.16 5.20
C ASN A 194 15.30 15.11 4.19
N MET A 195 14.76 13.92 3.88
CA MET A 195 13.64 13.75 2.95
C MET A 195 12.50 14.71 3.29
N HIS A 196 12.10 15.53 2.31
CA HIS A 196 11.15 16.61 2.52
C HIS A 196 10.32 16.91 1.26
N MET A 197 9.01 17.12 1.41
CA MET A 197 8.06 17.21 0.29
C MET A 197 7.61 18.63 -0.06
N SER A 198 7.77 19.58 0.86
CA SER A 198 7.52 21.01 0.71
C SER A 198 8.82 21.80 0.91
N HIS A 199 8.84 23.09 0.59
CA HIS A 199 10.04 23.89 0.85
C HIS A 199 10.15 24.26 2.35
N PRO A 200 11.31 24.05 3.02
CA PRO A 200 11.45 24.30 4.46
C PRO A 200 11.17 25.74 4.93
N ALA A 201 11.38 26.73 4.05
CA ALA A 201 11.04 28.12 4.36
C ALA A 201 9.52 28.35 4.34
N ALA A 202 8.80 27.71 3.41
CA ALA A 202 7.35 27.80 3.34
C ALA A 202 6.70 27.08 4.53
N ASP A 203 7.28 25.97 4.97
CA ASP A 203 6.86 25.29 6.21
C ASP A 203 6.94 26.23 7.40
N LYS A 204 8.03 26.99 7.53
CA LYS A 204 8.21 27.95 8.63
C LYS A 204 7.08 28.99 8.64
N GLU A 205 6.68 29.48 7.47
CA GLU A 205 5.56 30.41 7.37
C GLU A 205 4.22 29.76 7.73
N ASN A 206 3.99 28.50 7.35
CA ASN A 206 2.80 27.76 7.77
C ASN A 206 2.82 27.47 9.28
N ASP A 207 3.98 27.10 9.85
CA ASP A 207 4.14 26.79 11.27
C ASP A 207 3.84 28.01 12.16
N LYS A 208 4.15 29.24 11.71
CA LYS A 208 3.75 30.48 12.41
C LYS A 208 2.24 30.60 12.60
N LYS A 209 1.44 29.94 11.77
CA LYS A 209 -0.02 29.96 11.83
C LYS A 209 -0.59 28.90 12.78
N LYS A 210 0.24 28.02 13.36
CA LYS A 210 -0.20 26.92 14.24
C LYS A 210 -1.11 27.45 15.35
N GLY A 211 -2.30 26.86 15.47
CA GLY A 211 -3.33 27.28 16.43
C GLY A 211 -4.41 28.20 15.85
N THR A 212 -4.25 28.67 14.61
CA THR A 212 -5.27 29.43 13.87
C THR A 212 -5.98 28.56 12.82
N ASP A 213 -7.10 29.04 12.30
CA ASP A 213 -7.84 28.36 11.21
C ASP A 213 -7.08 28.38 9.87
N GLU A 214 -6.08 29.25 9.72
CA GLU A 214 -5.24 29.32 8.52
C GLU A 214 -4.11 28.26 8.50
N TYR A 215 -3.92 27.52 9.59
CA TYR A 215 -2.89 26.49 9.66
C TYR A 215 -3.27 25.25 8.86
N ASP A 216 -2.52 24.97 7.80
CA ASP A 216 -2.66 23.72 7.06
C ASP A 216 -1.84 22.61 7.73
N ARG A 217 -2.53 21.66 8.38
CA ARG A 217 -1.90 20.53 9.08
C ARG A 217 -1.16 19.59 8.13
N LEU A 218 -1.54 19.56 6.85
CA LEU A 218 -0.95 18.72 5.81
C LEU A 218 0.07 19.46 4.95
N PHE A 219 0.35 20.73 5.22
CA PHE A 219 1.19 21.58 4.37
C PHE A 219 2.48 20.91 3.89
N ARG A 220 3.16 20.20 4.80
CA ARG A 220 4.42 19.49 4.51
C ARG A 220 4.32 18.41 3.44
N VAL A 221 3.15 17.76 3.32
CA VAL A 221 2.92 16.65 2.39
C VAL A 221 2.02 17.03 1.22
N LYS A 222 1.27 18.13 1.35
CA LYS A 222 0.19 18.52 0.45
C LYS A 222 0.63 18.69 -1.01
N PRO A 223 1.77 19.34 -1.34
CA PRO A 223 2.19 19.44 -2.74
C PRO A 223 2.38 18.08 -3.42
N LEU A 224 3.03 17.13 -2.72
CA LEU A 224 3.20 15.78 -3.23
C LEU A 224 1.86 15.03 -3.24
N MET A 225 1.05 15.18 -2.19
CA MET A 225 -0.27 14.56 -2.09
C MET A 225 -1.15 14.93 -3.29
N ASP A 226 -1.24 16.22 -3.61
CA ASP A 226 -2.07 16.71 -4.71
C ASP A 226 -1.55 16.20 -6.06
N THR A 227 -0.22 16.12 -6.22
CA THR A 227 0.42 15.51 -7.40
C THR A 227 0.05 14.04 -7.55
N ILE A 228 0.12 13.26 -6.47
CA ILE A 228 -0.19 11.82 -6.49
C ILE A 228 -1.69 11.58 -6.70
N ARG A 229 -2.55 12.37 -6.06
CA ARG A 229 -4.01 12.32 -6.26
C ARG A 229 -4.38 12.64 -7.70
N LEU A 230 -3.78 13.68 -8.28
CA LEU A 230 -3.97 14.03 -9.68
C LEU A 230 -3.58 12.86 -10.58
N ALA A 231 -2.39 12.28 -10.37
CA ALA A 231 -1.91 11.12 -11.12
C ALA A 231 -2.89 9.93 -11.03
N CYS A 232 -3.39 9.61 -9.83
CA CYS A 232 -4.40 8.55 -9.64
C CYS A 232 -5.67 8.79 -10.47
N LYS A 233 -6.16 10.03 -10.50
CA LYS A 233 -7.34 10.42 -11.30
C LYS A 233 -7.07 10.41 -12.79
N THR A 234 -5.86 10.76 -13.24
CA THR A 234 -5.58 10.94 -14.68
C THR A 234 -5.15 9.66 -15.36
N ILE A 235 -4.35 8.81 -14.72
CA ILE A 235 -3.71 7.64 -15.35
C ILE A 235 -4.68 6.48 -15.56
N TYR A 236 -5.72 6.38 -14.74
CA TYR A 236 -6.70 5.31 -14.81
C TYR A 236 -8.09 5.88 -14.67
N HIS A 237 -9.04 5.35 -15.43
CA HIS A 237 -10.44 5.69 -15.30
C HIS A 237 -11.22 4.50 -14.76
N PRO A 238 -11.93 4.62 -13.64
CA PRO A 238 -12.52 3.46 -12.98
C PRO A 238 -13.72 2.89 -13.73
N ARG A 239 -13.95 1.60 -13.51
CA ARG A 239 -15.16 0.90 -13.94
C ARG A 239 -16.37 1.34 -13.10
N ARG A 240 -17.55 0.87 -13.49
CA ARG A 240 -18.84 1.37 -12.99
C ARG A 240 -19.01 1.28 -11.47
N ASN A 241 -18.47 0.24 -10.83
CA ASN A 241 -18.67 0.01 -9.40
C ASN A 241 -17.46 0.54 -8.61
N LEU A 242 -17.73 1.42 -7.65
CA LEU A 242 -16.74 2.07 -6.81
C LEU A 242 -17.00 1.71 -5.35
N ALA A 243 -15.94 1.64 -4.54
CA ALA A 243 -16.03 1.47 -3.10
C ALA A 243 -15.42 2.67 -2.38
N VAL A 244 -16.10 3.16 -1.35
CA VAL A 244 -15.60 4.17 -0.41
C VAL A 244 -15.48 3.54 0.97
N ASP A 245 -14.27 3.59 1.54
CA ASP A 245 -13.99 3.12 2.90
C ASP A 245 -12.79 3.86 3.49
N GLU A 246 -12.42 3.49 4.71
CA GLU A 246 -11.39 4.11 5.51
C GLU A 246 -10.13 3.23 5.55
N ARG A 247 -9.00 3.86 5.25
CA ARG A 247 -7.67 3.26 5.33
C ARG A 247 -6.89 3.81 6.53
N MET A 248 -6.06 2.96 7.14
CA MET A 248 -5.13 3.36 8.21
C MET A 248 -3.68 3.29 7.77
N VAL A 249 -2.95 4.39 7.95
CA VAL A 249 -1.49 4.44 7.80
C VAL A 249 -0.84 4.41 9.18
N VAL A 250 -0.16 3.32 9.52
CA VAL A 250 0.45 3.10 10.85
C VAL A 250 1.33 4.28 11.27
N CYS A 251 0.97 4.93 12.37
CA CYS A 251 1.75 5.97 12.99
C CYS A 251 1.45 6.03 14.49
N LYS A 252 2.50 6.00 15.31
CA LYS A 252 2.39 6.20 16.76
C LYS A 252 2.84 7.61 17.20
N ALA A 253 3.19 8.48 16.25
CA ALA A 253 3.54 9.85 16.58
C ALA A 253 2.33 10.57 17.19
N ASN A 254 2.56 11.32 18.27
CA ASN A 254 1.54 12.11 18.92
C ASN A 254 1.26 13.36 18.08
N THR A 255 0.39 13.22 17.08
CA THR A 255 -0.07 14.35 16.28
C THR A 255 -1.57 14.52 16.47
N ARG A 256 -2.07 15.75 16.34
CA ARG A 256 -3.53 16.02 16.35
C ARG A 256 -4.31 15.32 15.22
N MET A 257 -3.61 14.73 14.24
CA MET A 257 -4.19 13.98 13.12
C MET A 257 -4.19 12.47 13.36
N THR A 258 -3.43 11.98 14.33
CA THR A 258 -3.36 10.54 14.64
C THR A 258 -4.69 10.10 15.24
N GLN A 259 -5.24 8.98 14.78
CA GLN A 259 -6.50 8.42 15.21
C GLN A 259 -6.32 7.01 15.77
N TYR A 260 -7.16 6.68 16.75
CA TYR A 260 -7.31 5.33 17.26
C TYR A 260 -8.54 4.65 16.64
N MET A 261 -8.37 3.48 16.02
CA MET A 261 -9.44 2.69 15.43
C MET A 261 -9.42 1.27 16.00
N LYS A 262 -10.22 1.01 17.04
CA LYS A 262 -10.26 -0.26 17.79
C LYS A 262 -10.48 -1.49 16.90
N ALA A 263 -11.30 -1.34 15.85
CA ALA A 263 -11.74 -2.44 14.99
C ALA A 263 -10.80 -2.77 13.82
N LYS A 264 -9.76 -1.96 13.55
CA LYS A 264 -8.84 -2.18 12.43
C LYS A 264 -7.55 -2.85 12.93
N PRO A 265 -6.88 -3.69 12.10
CA PRO A 265 -5.61 -4.33 12.49
C PRO A 265 -4.56 -3.31 12.91
N THR A 266 -4.46 -2.22 12.15
CA THR A 266 -3.71 -1.02 12.52
C THR A 266 -4.58 -0.11 13.38
N LYS A 267 -4.36 -0.14 14.69
CA LYS A 267 -5.16 0.63 15.64
C LYS A 267 -4.76 2.11 15.72
N TRP A 268 -3.49 2.45 15.57
CA TRP A 268 -3.00 3.83 15.69
C TRP A 268 -2.37 4.30 14.38
N GLY A 269 -2.83 5.44 13.85
CA GLY A 269 -2.29 5.98 12.61
C GLY A 269 -3.05 7.15 12.02
N PHE A 270 -2.69 7.53 10.79
CA PHE A 270 -3.48 8.48 10.01
C PHE A 270 -4.66 7.76 9.38
N LYS A 271 -5.86 8.31 9.58
CA LYS A 271 -7.07 7.86 8.91
C LYS A 271 -7.17 8.56 7.55
N LEU A 272 -7.40 7.79 6.49
CA LEU A 272 -7.68 8.29 5.15
C LEU A 272 -9.07 7.82 4.73
N PHE A 273 -9.82 8.66 4.02
CA PHE A 273 -10.98 8.23 3.25
C PHE A 273 -10.51 7.92 1.83
N VAL A 274 -10.87 6.77 1.29
CA VAL A 274 -10.32 6.27 0.03
C VAL A 274 -11.46 5.87 -0.90
N LEU A 275 -11.35 6.28 -2.16
CA LEU A 275 -12.20 5.84 -3.27
C LEU A 275 -11.42 4.84 -4.13
N THR A 276 -11.99 3.66 -4.35
CA THR A 276 -11.38 2.61 -5.18
C THR A 276 -12.32 2.11 -6.27
N ASP A 277 -11.74 1.60 -7.35
CA ASP A 277 -12.46 0.75 -8.30
C ASP A 277 -12.69 -0.63 -7.66
N SER A 278 -13.95 -1.01 -7.49
CA SER A 278 -14.35 -2.26 -6.83
C SER A 278 -13.86 -3.51 -7.55
N SER A 279 -13.52 -3.42 -8.85
CA SER A 279 -13.15 -4.59 -9.66
C SER A 279 -11.69 -5.03 -9.48
N ASN A 280 -10.79 -4.10 -9.15
CA ASN A 280 -9.35 -4.34 -9.14
C ASN A 280 -8.60 -3.70 -7.97
N GLY A 281 -9.27 -2.89 -7.14
CA GLY A 281 -8.66 -2.23 -5.97
C GLY A 281 -7.76 -1.03 -6.32
N TYR A 282 -7.84 -0.49 -7.54
CA TYR A 282 -7.14 0.73 -7.92
C TYR A 282 -7.59 1.90 -7.05
N THR A 283 -6.66 2.60 -6.40
CA THR A 283 -6.95 3.81 -5.62
C THR A 283 -7.19 4.98 -6.58
N VAL A 284 -8.44 5.42 -6.70
CA VAL A 284 -8.86 6.50 -7.62
C VAL A 284 -8.61 7.88 -7.01
N ASP A 285 -8.99 8.05 -5.74
CA ASP A 285 -8.73 9.25 -4.96
C ASP A 285 -8.67 8.92 -3.46
N PHE A 286 -8.13 9.83 -2.66
CA PHE A 286 -8.12 9.73 -1.21
C PHE A 286 -8.06 11.12 -0.57
N SER A 287 -8.49 11.21 0.68
CA SER A 287 -8.33 12.39 1.53
C SER A 287 -7.83 12.01 2.91
N VAL A 288 -6.88 12.78 3.46
CA VAL A 288 -6.34 12.53 4.80
C VAL A 288 -7.24 13.23 5.81
N TYR A 289 -7.73 12.48 6.80
CA TYR A 289 -8.49 13.06 7.90
C TYR A 289 -7.56 13.84 8.83
N THR A 290 -7.84 15.14 8.97
CA THR A 290 -7.00 16.06 9.76
C THR A 290 -7.57 16.37 11.14
N GLY A 291 -8.61 15.67 11.59
CA GLY A 291 -9.34 15.96 12.83
C GLY A 291 -10.63 16.76 12.59
N LYS A 292 -11.23 17.26 13.68
CA LYS A 292 -12.44 18.11 13.65
C LYS A 292 -12.12 19.47 12.98
N ASN A 293 -12.18 19.53 11.66
CA ASN A 293 -12.20 20.77 10.88
C ASN A 293 -13.62 21.02 10.35
N ASN A 294 -13.91 22.26 9.97
CA ASN A 294 -15.24 22.76 9.57
C ASN A 294 -15.97 21.79 8.62
N ILE A 295 -17.13 21.28 9.07
CA ILE A 295 -18.08 20.52 8.25
C ILE A 295 -18.67 21.53 7.26
N ALA A 296 -18.13 21.57 6.04
CA ALA A 296 -18.39 22.64 5.09
C ALA A 296 -19.87 22.77 4.73
N THR A 297 -20.59 21.64 4.65
CA THR A 297 -21.99 21.61 4.21
C THR A 297 -23.00 21.52 5.35
N GLY A 298 -22.54 21.33 6.60
CA GLY A 298 -23.39 21.02 7.75
C GLY A 298 -24.00 19.61 7.78
N ASN A 299 -23.69 18.75 6.81
CA ASN A 299 -24.26 17.38 6.72
C ASN A 299 -23.44 16.30 7.45
N GLY A 300 -22.26 16.67 7.94
CA GLY A 300 -21.36 15.82 8.71
C GLY A 300 -20.17 15.32 7.90
N LEU A 301 -19.08 15.02 8.61
CA LEU A 301 -17.83 14.53 8.03
C LEU A 301 -17.98 13.36 7.04
N PRO A 302 -18.79 12.31 7.31
CA PRO A 302 -18.90 11.20 6.38
C PRO A 302 -19.54 11.60 5.04
N TYR A 303 -20.49 12.53 5.08
CA TYR A 303 -21.14 13.05 3.87
C TYR A 303 -20.12 13.84 3.04
N ASP A 304 -19.45 14.82 3.67
CA ASP A 304 -18.51 15.70 2.99
C ASP A 304 -17.34 14.89 2.38
N ALA A 305 -16.83 13.90 3.11
CA ALA A 305 -15.76 13.02 2.61
C ALA A 305 -16.15 12.26 1.33
N VAL A 306 -17.38 11.72 1.25
CA VAL A 306 -17.84 11.00 0.04
C VAL A 306 -18.02 11.97 -1.13
N MET A 307 -18.61 13.13 -0.88
CA MET A 307 -18.84 14.14 -1.91
C MET A 307 -17.52 14.69 -2.47
N ASP A 308 -16.53 14.93 -1.62
CA ASP A 308 -15.20 15.41 -2.02
C ASP A 308 -14.41 14.40 -2.85
N LEU A 309 -14.62 13.10 -2.61
CA LEU A 309 -13.98 12.02 -3.37
C LEU A 309 -14.62 11.83 -4.77
N LEU A 310 -15.90 12.16 -4.92
CA LEU A 310 -16.67 11.95 -6.14
C LEU A 310 -16.66 13.20 -7.04
N ASP A 311 -15.55 13.38 -7.75
CA ASP A 311 -15.38 14.44 -8.74
C ASP A 311 -16.18 14.14 -10.02
N LYS A 312 -17.38 14.72 -10.12
CA LYS A 312 -18.30 14.50 -11.26
C LYS A 312 -17.71 14.92 -12.60
N GLU A 313 -16.90 15.98 -12.64
CA GLU A 313 -16.29 16.45 -13.89
C GLU A 313 -15.24 15.47 -14.40
N LYS A 314 -14.51 14.81 -13.49
CA LYS A 314 -13.46 13.84 -13.83
C LYS A 314 -13.98 12.42 -14.02
N LEU A 315 -15.03 12.03 -13.30
CA LEU A 315 -15.63 10.70 -13.36
C LEU A 315 -16.71 10.62 -14.43
N GLY A 316 -17.60 11.61 -14.54
CA GLY A 316 -18.81 11.52 -15.35
C GLY A 316 -20.02 11.13 -14.50
N SER A 317 -20.84 10.18 -14.95
CA SER A 317 -22.06 9.76 -14.25
C SER A 317 -22.47 8.31 -14.49
N GLY A 318 -23.45 7.82 -13.73
CA GLY A 318 -23.98 6.46 -13.82
C GLY A 318 -23.14 5.40 -13.09
N TYR A 319 -22.21 5.83 -12.24
CA TYR A 319 -21.46 4.96 -11.34
C TYR A 319 -22.34 4.45 -10.20
N HIS A 320 -21.95 3.32 -9.64
CA HIS A 320 -22.52 2.74 -8.43
C HIS A 320 -21.49 2.81 -7.31
N VAL A 321 -21.82 3.51 -6.22
CA VAL A 321 -20.92 3.72 -5.08
C VAL A 321 -21.37 2.85 -3.91
N TYR A 322 -20.49 1.98 -3.47
CA TYR A 322 -20.67 1.10 -2.32
C TYR A 322 -19.91 1.67 -1.12
N MET A 323 -20.56 1.75 0.03
CA MET A 323 -19.96 2.36 1.23
C MET A 323 -20.49 1.73 2.52
N ASP A 324 -19.71 1.81 3.59
CA ASP A 324 -20.06 1.23 4.87
C ASP A 324 -21.13 2.05 5.63
N ASN A 325 -21.42 1.64 6.87
CA ASN A 325 -22.40 2.33 7.72
C ASN A 325 -21.92 3.65 8.32
N PHE A 326 -20.61 3.92 8.34
CA PHE A 326 -20.08 5.22 8.74
C PHE A 326 -20.50 6.31 7.75
N PHE A 327 -20.49 6.00 6.44
CA PHE A 327 -20.87 6.95 5.38
C PHE A 327 -22.38 6.98 5.08
N THR A 328 -23.03 5.81 5.09
CA THR A 328 -24.39 5.67 4.55
C THR A 328 -25.43 6.49 5.33
N SER A 329 -26.14 7.37 4.61
CA SER A 329 -27.32 8.08 5.11
C SER A 329 -28.36 8.32 4.01
N PRO A 330 -29.67 8.38 4.34
CA PRO A 330 -30.70 8.66 3.34
C PRO A 330 -30.47 9.95 2.55
N LYS A 331 -29.96 11.00 3.22
CA LYS A 331 -29.62 12.27 2.56
C LYS A 331 -28.50 12.10 1.54
N LEU A 332 -27.39 11.46 1.94
CA LEU A 332 -26.26 11.22 1.02
C LEU A 332 -26.70 10.44 -0.21
N LEU A 333 -27.44 9.34 -0.04
CA LEU A 333 -27.87 8.49 -1.15
C LEU A 333 -28.82 9.23 -2.12
N THR A 334 -29.67 10.12 -1.60
CA THR A 334 -30.56 10.94 -2.42
C THR A 334 -29.78 11.98 -3.22
N ASP A 335 -28.88 12.72 -2.56
CA ASP A 335 -28.07 13.75 -3.22
C ASP A 335 -27.12 13.15 -4.28
N LEU A 336 -26.56 11.96 -4.02
CA LEU A 336 -25.78 11.20 -5.00
C LEU A 336 -26.63 10.83 -6.23
N LEU A 337 -27.88 10.41 -6.02
CA LEU A 337 -28.79 10.09 -7.12
C LEU A 337 -29.11 11.32 -7.98
N ASP A 338 -29.28 12.49 -7.35
CA ASP A 338 -29.46 13.77 -8.04
C ASP A 338 -28.20 14.14 -8.85
N MET A 339 -27.01 13.81 -8.34
CA MET A 339 -25.76 13.91 -9.08
C MET A 339 -25.61 12.86 -10.20
N ARG A 340 -26.57 11.93 -10.36
CA ARG A 340 -26.54 10.78 -11.28
C ARG A 340 -25.56 9.69 -10.87
N TYR A 341 -25.39 9.47 -9.57
CA TYR A 341 -24.67 8.34 -8.97
C TYR A 341 -25.66 7.42 -8.24
N GLY A 342 -25.62 6.13 -8.55
CA GLY A 342 -26.30 5.12 -7.74
C GLY A 342 -25.47 4.85 -6.49
N ALA A 343 -26.11 4.55 -5.36
CA ALA A 343 -25.42 4.22 -4.13
C ALA A 343 -26.07 3.05 -3.39
N CYS A 344 -25.25 2.31 -2.65
CA CYS A 344 -25.66 1.18 -1.82
C CYS A 344 -24.75 1.09 -0.59
N GLY A 345 -25.32 0.92 0.58
CA GLY A 345 -24.50 0.77 1.78
C GLY A 345 -25.26 0.20 2.95
N THR A 346 -24.52 -0.35 3.90
CA THR A 346 -25.09 -0.76 5.19
C THR A 346 -25.48 0.49 5.97
N TYR A 347 -26.57 0.47 6.74
CA TYR A 347 -26.99 1.65 7.52
C TYR A 347 -27.34 1.28 8.96
N ARG A 348 -27.31 2.29 9.84
CA ARG A 348 -27.76 2.17 11.23
C ARG A 348 -29.18 2.70 11.36
N ASP A 349 -30.06 1.99 12.07
CA ASP A 349 -31.49 2.32 12.16
C ASP A 349 -31.78 3.72 12.72
N TYR A 350 -30.92 4.21 13.62
CA TYR A 350 -31.08 5.53 14.22
C TYR A 350 -30.67 6.69 13.30
N ARG A 351 -30.18 6.42 12.08
CA ARG A 351 -29.87 7.48 11.10
C ARG A 351 -31.15 8.27 10.81
N LYS A 352 -31.01 9.60 10.76
CA LYS A 352 -32.12 10.51 10.45
C LYS A 352 -32.76 10.13 9.12
N ASN A 353 -34.10 10.13 9.08
CA ASN A 353 -34.93 9.76 7.92
C ASN A 353 -34.86 8.28 7.49
N SER A 354 -34.26 7.40 8.28
CA SER A 354 -34.44 5.96 8.13
C SER A 354 -35.82 5.52 8.64
N PRO A 355 -36.44 4.45 8.10
CA PRO A 355 -37.71 3.94 8.59
C PRO A 355 -37.58 3.40 10.03
N GLN A 356 -38.00 4.20 11.01
CA GLN A 356 -38.07 3.80 12.42
C GLN A 356 -39.50 3.38 12.78
N ASN A 357 -39.63 2.34 13.60
CA ASN A 357 -40.91 1.93 14.19
C ASN A 357 -42.02 1.57 13.17
N ALA A 358 -41.65 1.13 11.96
CA ALA A 358 -42.60 0.60 10.98
C ALA A 358 -43.05 -0.81 11.37
N ALA A 359 -44.34 -1.11 11.13
CA ALA A 359 -44.91 -2.42 11.43
C ALA A 359 -44.23 -3.54 10.61
N ASN A 360 -44.19 -4.77 11.13
CA ASN A 360 -43.58 -5.95 10.49
C ASN A 360 -42.04 -5.87 10.28
N SER A 361 -41.32 -5.06 11.05
CA SER A 361 -39.84 -5.10 11.07
C SER A 361 -39.33 -6.48 11.52
N LEU A 362 -38.12 -6.83 11.08
CA LEU A 362 -37.41 -7.98 11.64
C LEU A 362 -37.17 -7.80 13.15
N THR A 363 -37.08 -8.94 13.83
CA THR A 363 -36.72 -9.08 15.23
C THR A 363 -35.60 -10.11 15.38
N GLN A 364 -34.92 -10.14 16.52
CA GLN A 364 -33.85 -11.11 16.80
C GLN A 364 -34.32 -12.58 16.72
N ASN A 365 -35.63 -12.83 16.85
CA ASN A 365 -36.24 -14.16 16.77
C ASN A 365 -36.69 -14.54 15.35
N SER A 366 -36.47 -13.66 14.37
CA SER A 366 -36.88 -13.92 12.99
C SER A 366 -36.07 -15.10 12.42
N PRO A 367 -36.68 -15.99 11.62
CA PRO A 367 -35.95 -17.08 10.98
C PRO A 367 -34.82 -16.55 10.08
N ARG A 368 -33.68 -17.24 10.08
CA ARG A 368 -32.59 -16.98 9.12
C ARG A 368 -33.11 -17.07 7.68
N GLY A 369 -32.74 -16.11 6.85
CA GLY A 369 -33.24 -15.90 5.50
C GLY A 369 -34.41 -14.91 5.42
N SER A 370 -35.04 -14.51 6.54
CA SER A 370 -36.18 -13.58 6.47
C SER A 370 -35.77 -12.24 5.85
N ILE A 371 -36.57 -11.74 4.90
CA ILE A 371 -36.37 -10.46 4.22
C ILE A 371 -37.49 -9.51 4.63
N ARG A 372 -37.13 -8.26 4.94
CA ARG A 372 -38.08 -7.14 5.08
C ARG A 372 -37.61 -5.96 4.27
N TRP A 373 -38.52 -5.28 3.57
CA TRP A 373 -38.16 -4.08 2.82
C TRP A 373 -39.21 -2.97 2.87
N ILE A 374 -38.77 -1.73 2.74
CA ILE A 374 -39.61 -0.53 2.56
C ILE A 374 -38.98 0.32 1.47
N ARG A 375 -39.82 0.81 0.55
CA ARG A 375 -39.40 1.81 -0.45
C ARG A 375 -39.97 3.18 -0.08
N ASN A 376 -39.10 4.18 0.00
CA ASN A 376 -39.46 5.58 0.21
C ASN A 376 -38.88 6.42 -0.92
N GLY A 377 -39.72 6.77 -1.89
CA GLY A 377 -39.28 7.39 -3.14
C GLY A 377 -38.23 6.52 -3.86
N PRO A 378 -37.04 7.06 -4.17
CA PRO A 378 -35.99 6.29 -4.85
C PRO A 378 -35.24 5.30 -3.93
N LEU A 379 -35.34 5.46 -2.60
CA LEU A 379 -34.60 4.66 -1.64
C LEU A 379 -35.34 3.36 -1.34
N VAL A 380 -34.62 2.24 -1.41
CA VAL A 380 -35.06 0.98 -0.81
C VAL A 380 -34.24 0.71 0.44
N PHE A 381 -34.95 0.45 1.54
CA PHE A 381 -34.38 -0.04 2.79
C PHE A 381 -34.71 -1.52 2.87
N VAL A 382 -33.70 -2.34 3.12
CA VAL A 382 -33.83 -3.78 3.27
C VAL A 382 -33.20 -4.22 4.58
N LYS A 383 -33.91 -5.07 5.30
CA LYS A 383 -33.41 -5.83 6.44
C LYS A 383 -33.42 -7.31 6.09
N TRP A 384 -32.31 -7.98 6.36
CA TRP A 384 -32.13 -9.41 6.10
C TRP A 384 -31.61 -10.11 7.35
N MET A 385 -32.26 -11.20 7.73
CA MET A 385 -31.83 -11.99 8.87
C MET A 385 -30.82 -13.06 8.43
N ASP A 386 -29.53 -12.86 8.67
CA ASP A 386 -28.54 -13.94 8.55
C ASP A 386 -28.31 -14.61 9.91
N THR A 387 -27.06 -14.70 10.37
CA THR A 387 -26.78 -14.96 11.79
C THR A 387 -27.19 -13.77 12.67
N ARG A 388 -27.15 -12.57 12.11
CA ARG A 388 -27.63 -11.31 12.71
C ARG A 388 -28.38 -10.53 11.64
N GLU A 389 -29.16 -9.55 12.07
CA GLU A 389 -29.82 -8.61 11.16
C GLU A 389 -28.78 -7.79 10.39
N VAL A 390 -28.99 -7.68 9.08
CA VAL A 390 -28.21 -6.86 8.16
C VAL A 390 -29.15 -5.84 7.52
N SER A 391 -28.83 -4.56 7.67
CA SER A 391 -29.63 -3.45 7.15
C SER A 391 -28.87 -2.74 6.04
N VAL A 392 -29.45 -2.71 4.84
CA VAL A 392 -28.87 -2.08 3.63
C VAL A 392 -29.86 -1.07 3.04
N CYS A 393 -29.35 0.09 2.63
CA CYS A 393 -30.11 1.11 1.91
C CYS A 393 -29.50 1.26 0.50
N SER A 394 -30.35 1.40 -0.52
CA SER A 394 -29.87 1.55 -1.89
C SER A 394 -30.79 2.41 -2.77
N THR A 395 -30.19 3.06 -3.77
CA THR A 395 -30.88 3.72 -4.90
C THR A 395 -30.75 2.94 -6.22
N ILE A 396 -29.99 1.84 -6.23
CA ILE A 396 -29.62 1.11 -7.45
C ILE A 396 -30.55 -0.09 -7.69
N HIS A 397 -30.88 -0.82 -6.61
CA HIS A 397 -31.40 -2.17 -6.70
C HIS A 397 -32.90 -2.24 -6.32
N PRO A 398 -33.66 -3.20 -6.88
CA PRO A 398 -34.93 -3.63 -6.27
C PRO A 398 -34.65 -4.35 -4.94
N ALA A 399 -35.66 -4.50 -4.08
CA ALA A 399 -35.54 -5.17 -2.79
C ALA A 399 -35.10 -6.64 -2.92
N TYR A 400 -35.71 -7.38 -3.83
CA TYR A 400 -35.45 -8.81 -4.03
C TYR A 400 -35.68 -9.22 -5.49
N THR A 401 -34.81 -10.09 -5.99
CA THR A 401 -34.73 -10.54 -7.39
C THR A 401 -34.85 -12.06 -7.53
N GLY A 402 -35.06 -12.78 -6.42
CA GLY A 402 -35.02 -14.24 -6.39
C GLY A 402 -33.64 -14.83 -6.05
N ASP A 403 -32.65 -13.99 -5.75
CA ASP A 403 -31.29 -14.43 -5.44
C ASP A 403 -31.22 -15.25 -4.15
N THR A 404 -30.30 -16.20 -4.11
CA THR A 404 -30.09 -17.05 -2.92
C THR A 404 -28.61 -17.16 -2.57
N VAL A 405 -28.34 -17.46 -1.30
CA VAL A 405 -26.99 -17.68 -0.78
C VAL A 405 -26.93 -18.99 0.00
N GLN A 406 -25.81 -19.71 -0.15
CA GLN A 406 -25.52 -20.89 0.67
C GLN A 406 -24.81 -20.49 1.97
N ARG A 407 -25.24 -21.10 3.07
CA ARG A 407 -24.64 -20.92 4.40
C ARG A 407 -24.46 -22.27 5.07
N ARG A 408 -23.33 -22.43 5.76
CA ARG A 408 -23.11 -23.56 6.67
C ARG A 408 -23.91 -23.33 7.93
N VAL A 409 -24.76 -24.29 8.28
CA VAL A 409 -25.61 -24.27 9.48
C VAL A 409 -25.30 -25.51 10.28
N LYS A 410 -24.98 -25.30 11.57
CA LYS A 410 -24.76 -26.38 12.51
C LYS A 410 -26.12 -26.84 13.05
N ALA A 411 -26.47 -28.11 12.82
CA ALA A 411 -27.63 -28.76 13.41
C ALA A 411 -27.17 -30.09 14.00
N GLN A 412 -27.46 -30.33 15.29
CA GLN A 412 -27.11 -31.58 15.98
C GLN A 412 -25.64 -32.00 15.76
N ASP A 413 -24.71 -31.08 16.03
CA ASP A 413 -23.26 -31.24 15.84
C ASP A 413 -22.75 -31.54 14.43
N THR A 414 -23.62 -31.54 13.42
CA THR A 414 -23.25 -31.71 12.02
C THR A 414 -23.39 -30.39 11.25
N TRP A 415 -22.37 -30.05 10.46
CA TRP A 415 -22.43 -28.91 9.55
C TRP A 415 -23.11 -29.32 8.25
N SER A 416 -24.20 -28.64 7.91
CA SER A 416 -24.92 -28.81 6.64
C SER A 416 -24.95 -27.51 5.85
N LEU A 417 -24.93 -27.59 4.52
CA LEU A 417 -25.16 -26.43 3.65
C LEU A 417 -26.67 -26.24 3.48
N LYS A 418 -27.16 -25.03 3.76
CA LYS A 418 -28.54 -24.63 3.52
C LYS A 418 -28.58 -23.38 2.64
N THR A 419 -29.60 -23.31 1.80
CA THR A 419 -29.85 -22.19 0.90
C THR A 419 -30.86 -21.24 1.53
N PHE A 420 -30.56 -19.94 1.52
CA PHE A 420 -31.42 -18.89 2.05
C PHE A 420 -31.66 -17.82 0.96
N PRO A 421 -32.85 -17.22 0.89
CA PRO A 421 -33.07 -16.07 0.01
C PRO A 421 -32.20 -14.90 0.47
N CYS A 422 -31.69 -14.13 -0.49
CA CYS A 422 -30.80 -13.00 -0.24
C CYS A 422 -31.28 -11.78 -1.04
N PRO A 423 -31.45 -10.61 -0.38
CA PRO A 423 -31.82 -9.41 -1.10
C PRO A 423 -30.79 -8.95 -2.13
N ALA A 424 -31.27 -8.39 -3.24
CA ALA A 424 -30.40 -7.89 -4.31
C ALA A 424 -29.38 -6.83 -3.81
N PRO A 425 -29.76 -5.85 -2.96
CA PRO A 425 -28.80 -4.87 -2.44
C PRO A 425 -27.70 -5.52 -1.58
N VAL A 426 -28.03 -6.57 -0.83
CA VAL A 426 -27.08 -7.30 0.05
C VAL A 426 -26.09 -8.09 -0.79
N THR A 427 -26.57 -8.79 -1.83
CA THR A 427 -25.73 -9.53 -2.78
C THR A 427 -24.72 -8.59 -3.45
N ALA A 428 -25.21 -7.47 -4.01
CA ALA A 428 -24.36 -6.50 -4.69
C ALA A 428 -23.38 -5.81 -3.72
N TYR A 429 -23.82 -5.47 -2.50
CA TYR A 429 -22.94 -4.88 -1.49
C TYR A 429 -21.75 -5.77 -1.16
N ASN A 430 -21.99 -7.06 -0.88
CA ASN A 430 -20.92 -8.01 -0.59
C ASN A 430 -19.96 -8.22 -1.77
N GLN A 431 -20.45 -8.05 -3.00
CA GLN A 431 -19.64 -8.19 -4.21
C GLN A 431 -18.70 -6.99 -4.42
N TYR A 432 -19.16 -5.76 -4.16
CA TYR A 432 -18.47 -4.55 -4.63
C TYR A 432 -17.88 -3.67 -3.53
N MET A 433 -18.24 -3.87 -2.25
CA MET A 433 -17.69 -3.05 -1.15
C MET A 433 -16.20 -3.31 -0.88
N GLY A 434 -15.70 -4.51 -1.19
CA GLY A 434 -14.32 -4.93 -0.85
C GLY A 434 -13.18 -4.30 -1.64
N GLY A 435 -13.44 -3.26 -2.45
CA GLY A 435 -12.41 -2.61 -3.28
C GLY A 435 -11.28 -1.98 -2.46
N VAL A 436 -11.61 -1.32 -1.34
CA VAL A 436 -10.62 -0.72 -0.44
C VAL A 436 -9.83 -1.80 0.29
N ASP A 437 -10.48 -2.85 0.78
CA ASP A 437 -9.81 -3.98 1.43
C ASP A 437 -8.82 -4.69 0.48
N LEU A 438 -9.20 -4.86 -0.80
CA LEU A 438 -8.31 -5.41 -1.83
C LEU A 438 -7.09 -4.49 -2.04
N SER A 439 -7.32 -3.18 -2.11
CA SER A 439 -6.24 -2.18 -2.23
C SER A 439 -5.30 -2.22 -1.02
N ASP A 440 -5.85 -2.31 0.19
CA ASP A 440 -5.09 -2.41 1.45
C ASP A 440 -4.28 -3.70 1.52
N GLN A 441 -4.85 -4.81 1.07
CA GLN A 441 -4.18 -6.10 1.00
C GLN A 441 -2.98 -6.05 0.04
N LEU A 442 -3.17 -5.49 -1.17
CA LEU A 442 -2.08 -5.33 -2.14
C LEU A 442 -0.93 -4.50 -1.56
N LEU A 443 -1.26 -3.37 -0.94
CA LEU A 443 -0.31 -2.49 -0.26
C LEU A 443 0.50 -3.19 0.84
N GLN A 444 -0.16 -3.98 1.68
CA GLN A 444 0.47 -4.61 2.83
C GLN A 444 1.54 -5.64 2.45
N TYR A 445 1.43 -6.31 1.29
CA TYR A 445 2.39 -7.34 0.89
C TYR A 445 3.83 -6.83 0.76
N TYR A 446 4.02 -5.62 0.23
CA TYR A 446 5.35 -5.07 -0.06
C TYR A 446 5.51 -3.63 0.43
N THR A 447 4.91 -3.32 1.58
CA THR A 447 4.86 -1.94 2.08
C THR A 447 6.24 -1.32 2.31
N ALA A 448 6.38 -0.09 1.82
CA ALA A 448 7.48 0.85 2.03
C ALA A 448 7.57 1.36 3.48
N GLN A 449 6.55 1.10 4.30
CA GLN A 449 6.48 1.56 5.67
C GLN A 449 7.62 0.97 6.53
N HIS A 450 8.32 1.86 7.22
CA HIS A 450 9.32 1.55 8.22
C HIS A 450 9.26 2.55 9.39
N LYS A 451 9.92 2.25 10.51
CA LYS A 451 9.90 3.11 11.70
C LYS A 451 10.48 4.50 11.37
N THR A 452 9.79 5.55 11.79
CA THR A 452 10.25 6.94 11.66
C THR A 452 9.49 7.83 12.65
N LEU A 453 10.17 8.82 13.21
CA LEU A 453 9.59 9.80 14.13
C LEU A 453 8.87 10.95 13.39
N LYS A 454 9.19 11.16 12.11
CA LYS A 454 8.65 12.26 11.30
C LYS A 454 7.30 11.86 10.69
N TRP A 455 6.23 12.50 11.13
CA TRP A 455 4.87 12.20 10.69
C TRP A 455 4.70 12.33 9.16
N TYR A 456 5.26 13.37 8.56
CA TYR A 456 5.12 13.66 7.13
C TYR A 456 5.80 12.58 6.27
N ARG A 457 6.88 11.99 6.81
CA ARG A 457 7.59 10.88 6.17
C ARG A 457 6.75 9.61 6.14
N LYS A 458 5.92 9.35 7.16
CA LYS A 458 4.96 8.22 7.14
C LYS A 458 3.97 8.31 5.98
N ILE A 459 3.44 9.51 5.75
CA ILE A 459 2.51 9.76 4.66
C ILE A 459 3.23 9.69 3.30
N PHE A 460 4.45 10.23 3.19
CA PHE A 460 5.28 10.06 1.98
C PHE A 460 5.51 8.59 1.62
N LEU A 461 5.87 7.75 2.59
CA LEU A 461 6.02 6.32 2.35
C LEU A 461 4.71 5.69 1.91
N HIS A 462 3.57 6.18 2.38
CA HIS A 462 2.26 5.73 1.94
C HIS A 462 1.97 6.14 0.48
N PHE A 463 2.47 7.28 0.01
CA PHE A 463 2.34 7.68 -1.39
C PHE A 463 3.18 6.81 -2.33
N LEU A 464 4.39 6.41 -1.92
CA LEU A 464 5.18 5.41 -2.66
C LEU A 464 4.42 4.09 -2.80
N ASP A 465 3.82 3.67 -1.69
CA ASP A 465 2.97 2.49 -1.55
C ASP A 465 1.76 2.52 -2.52
N ILE A 466 1.02 3.64 -2.56
CA ILE A 466 -0.09 3.85 -3.50
C ILE A 466 0.42 3.79 -4.95
N ALA A 467 1.50 4.52 -5.25
CA ALA A 467 2.04 4.57 -6.61
C ALA A 467 2.49 3.20 -7.11
N ALA A 468 3.22 2.42 -6.30
CA ALA A 468 3.66 1.08 -6.66
C ALA A 468 2.47 0.12 -6.86
N THR A 469 1.49 0.17 -5.95
CA THR A 469 0.29 -0.68 -6.03
C THR A 469 -0.57 -0.35 -7.24
N ASN A 470 -0.85 0.94 -7.48
CA ASN A 470 -1.61 1.37 -8.66
C ASN A 470 -0.86 1.05 -9.96
N SER A 471 0.47 1.18 -9.98
CA SER A 471 1.29 0.78 -11.14
C SER A 471 1.19 -0.72 -11.42
N PHE A 472 1.20 -1.56 -10.37
CA PHE A 472 0.96 -3.00 -10.50
C PHE A 472 -0.44 -3.29 -11.04
N THR A 473 -1.48 -2.63 -10.52
CA THR A 473 -2.86 -2.80 -11.01
C THR A 473 -2.98 -2.46 -12.49
N ILE A 474 -2.37 -1.35 -12.93
CA ILE A 474 -2.33 -0.97 -14.35
C ILE A 474 -1.61 -2.04 -15.18
N HIS A 475 -0.43 -2.48 -14.74
CA HIS A 475 0.34 -3.52 -15.44
C HIS A 475 -0.47 -4.82 -15.58
N LYS A 476 -1.19 -5.21 -14.51
CA LYS A 476 -2.03 -6.39 -14.50
C LYS A 476 -3.19 -6.27 -15.50
N GLU A 477 -3.78 -5.09 -15.66
CA GLU A 477 -4.81 -4.87 -16.69
C GLU A 477 -4.26 -4.87 -18.12
N LEU A 478 -3.09 -4.29 -18.33
CA LEU A 478 -2.48 -4.21 -19.66
C LEU A 478 -1.96 -5.56 -20.16
N TYR A 479 -1.29 -6.33 -19.30
CA TYR A 479 -0.56 -7.54 -19.72
C TYR A 479 -0.94 -8.80 -18.95
N GLY A 480 -1.29 -8.68 -17.67
CA GLY A 480 -1.71 -9.81 -16.84
C GLY A 480 -0.69 -10.94 -16.67
N ASN A 481 0.58 -10.71 -16.99
CA ASN A 481 1.61 -11.74 -17.14
C ASN A 481 2.65 -11.78 -15.99
N MET A 482 2.58 -10.87 -15.02
CA MET A 482 3.48 -10.81 -13.87
C MET A 482 2.70 -10.89 -12.56
N THR A 483 3.23 -11.67 -11.61
CA THR A 483 2.78 -11.63 -10.22
C THR A 483 3.19 -10.31 -9.55
N HIS A 484 2.52 -9.95 -8.44
CA HIS A 484 2.88 -8.74 -7.69
C HIS A 484 4.35 -8.77 -7.21
N LYS A 485 4.83 -9.96 -6.81
CA LYS A 485 6.22 -10.18 -6.42
C LYS A 485 7.19 -9.85 -7.55
N GLU A 486 6.97 -10.42 -8.74
CA GLU A 486 7.82 -10.21 -9.90
C GLU A 486 7.81 -8.76 -10.34
N PHE A 487 6.64 -8.10 -10.30
CA PHE A 487 6.51 -6.67 -10.59
C PHE A 487 7.38 -5.85 -9.65
N MET A 488 7.31 -6.10 -8.34
CA MET A 488 8.12 -5.38 -7.35
C MET A 488 9.63 -5.66 -7.51
N GLN A 489 10.02 -6.90 -7.80
CA GLN A 489 11.43 -7.24 -8.06
C GLN A 489 11.98 -6.50 -9.28
N GLN A 490 11.20 -6.44 -10.36
CA GLN A 490 11.57 -5.71 -11.57
C GLN A 490 11.60 -4.20 -11.31
N LEU A 491 10.61 -3.64 -10.61
CA LEU A 491 10.57 -2.21 -10.24
C LEU A 491 11.79 -1.81 -9.39
N ILE A 492 12.15 -2.61 -8.38
CA ILE A 492 13.35 -2.36 -7.55
C ILE A 492 14.62 -2.38 -8.41
N ALA A 493 14.75 -3.36 -9.29
CA ALA A 493 15.92 -3.48 -10.15
C ALA A 493 16.05 -2.26 -11.08
N GLU A 494 14.96 -1.88 -11.74
CA GLU A 494 14.92 -0.71 -12.63
C GLU A 494 15.15 0.61 -11.88
N LEU A 495 14.56 0.79 -10.69
CA LEU A 495 14.78 1.97 -9.83
C LEU A 495 16.23 2.10 -9.36
N CYS A 496 16.91 0.97 -9.12
CA CYS A 496 18.31 0.95 -8.70
C CYS A 496 19.30 0.88 -9.88
N GLY A 497 18.83 0.91 -11.13
CA GLY A 497 19.68 0.83 -12.32
C GLY A 497 20.41 -0.51 -12.49
N VAL A 498 19.86 -1.60 -11.96
CA VAL A 498 20.45 -2.94 -12.04
C VAL A 498 19.55 -3.92 -12.80
N SER A 499 20.12 -5.06 -13.20
CA SER A 499 19.33 -6.19 -13.69
C SER A 499 18.83 -7.04 -12.52
N PRO A 500 17.56 -7.51 -12.52
CA PRO A 500 17.06 -8.43 -11.51
C PRO A 500 17.72 -9.82 -11.60
N LYS A 501 18.28 -10.15 -12.77
CA LYS A 501 19.09 -11.34 -12.94
C LYS A 501 20.52 -11.00 -12.53
N ILE A 502 20.96 -11.55 -11.40
CA ILE A 502 22.38 -11.61 -11.06
C ILE A 502 23.06 -12.34 -12.22
N PRO A 503 24.06 -11.76 -12.91
CA PRO A 503 24.87 -12.53 -13.84
C PRO A 503 25.36 -13.75 -13.08
N GLN A 504 25.07 -14.96 -13.56
CA GLN A 504 25.71 -16.13 -12.98
C GLN A 504 27.20 -15.80 -12.99
N LYS A 505 27.81 -15.67 -11.80
CA LYS A 505 29.25 -15.78 -11.70
C LYS A 505 29.52 -17.08 -12.42
N ARG A 506 30.09 -17.02 -13.63
CA ARG A 506 30.76 -18.18 -14.20
C ARG A 506 31.62 -18.62 -13.04
N ALA A 507 31.33 -19.82 -12.49
CA ALA A 507 32.10 -20.36 -11.39
C ALA A 507 33.55 -20.03 -11.73
N GLU A 508 34.26 -19.34 -10.83
CA GLU A 508 35.70 -19.17 -10.99
C GLU A 508 36.19 -20.58 -11.27
N SER A 509 36.45 -20.87 -12.55
CA SER A 509 36.86 -22.19 -12.95
C SER A 509 38.19 -22.29 -12.27
N GLY A 510 38.25 -23.03 -11.16
CA GLY A 510 39.46 -23.15 -10.37
C GLY A 510 40.61 -23.40 -11.33
N HIS A 511 41.77 -22.82 -11.05
CA HIS A 511 42.94 -23.04 -11.88
C HIS A 511 43.31 -24.53 -11.80
N VAL A 512 42.76 -25.33 -12.70
CA VAL A 512 42.94 -26.79 -12.77
C VAL A 512 43.90 -27.10 -13.91
N PRO A 513 44.93 -27.92 -13.68
CA PRO A 513 45.81 -28.37 -14.74
C PRO A 513 45.09 -29.38 -15.64
N VAL A 514 45.10 -29.12 -16.93
CA VAL A 514 44.58 -30.02 -17.98
C VAL A 514 45.65 -30.26 -19.04
N PRO A 515 45.57 -31.37 -19.79
CA PRO A 515 46.44 -31.60 -20.93
C PRO A 515 46.31 -30.48 -21.99
N GLY A 516 47.43 -30.06 -22.57
CA GLY A 516 47.51 -29.04 -23.61
C GLY A 516 47.00 -29.51 -24.98
N ALA A 517 46.81 -30.82 -25.14
CA ALA A 517 46.19 -31.46 -26.29
C ALA A 517 45.10 -32.44 -25.85
N PRO A 518 44.14 -32.79 -26.72
CA PRO A 518 43.15 -33.82 -26.44
C PRO A 518 43.79 -35.16 -26.06
N LEU A 519 43.14 -35.91 -25.16
CA LEU A 519 43.56 -37.27 -24.84
C LEU A 519 43.49 -38.13 -26.11
N SER A 520 44.63 -38.73 -26.49
CA SER A 520 44.76 -39.59 -27.67
C SER A 520 45.05 -41.03 -27.24
N THR A 521 44.42 -41.99 -27.91
CA THR A 521 44.63 -43.44 -27.70
C THR A 521 45.86 -43.98 -28.44
N ASP A 522 46.50 -43.18 -29.30
CA ASP A 522 47.70 -43.55 -30.06
C ASP A 522 48.97 -43.30 -29.23
N THR A 523 49.46 -44.36 -28.57
CA THR A 523 50.61 -44.34 -27.66
C THR A 523 51.89 -43.78 -28.28
N ARG A 524 52.03 -43.78 -29.61
CA ARG A 524 53.22 -43.26 -30.32
C ARG A 524 53.30 -41.73 -30.34
N LYS A 525 52.17 -41.04 -30.17
CA LYS A 525 52.09 -39.56 -30.24
C LYS A 525 51.92 -38.90 -28.86
N VAL A 526 51.68 -39.67 -27.81
CA VAL A 526 51.45 -39.18 -26.43
C VAL A 526 52.68 -38.45 -25.87
N ALA A 527 53.89 -38.85 -26.24
CA ALA A 527 55.12 -38.29 -25.68
C ALA A 527 55.38 -36.83 -26.10
N SER A 528 54.96 -36.41 -27.29
CA SER A 528 55.28 -35.09 -27.87
C SER A 528 54.05 -34.20 -28.11
N SER A 529 52.84 -34.76 -28.14
CA SER A 529 51.62 -34.00 -28.40
C SER A 529 51.31 -33.00 -27.29
N GLY A 530 50.92 -31.78 -27.68
CA GLY A 530 50.48 -30.73 -26.76
C GLY A 530 51.57 -30.09 -25.89
N ARG A 531 52.85 -30.47 -26.06
CA ARG A 531 53.94 -29.86 -25.29
C ARG A 531 54.26 -28.47 -25.78
N ARG A 532 54.20 -27.47 -24.88
CA ARG A 532 54.65 -26.10 -25.14
C ARG A 532 55.62 -25.63 -24.06
N ILE A 533 56.30 -24.52 -24.32
CA ILE A 533 57.24 -23.94 -23.36
C ILE A 533 56.46 -23.45 -22.13
N CYS A 534 56.90 -23.87 -20.94
CA CYS A 534 56.43 -23.39 -19.66
C CYS A 534 56.75 -21.89 -19.53
N VAL A 535 55.70 -21.10 -19.38
CA VAL A 535 55.80 -19.62 -19.35
C VAL A 535 56.60 -19.15 -18.15
N HIS A 536 56.34 -19.71 -16.96
CA HIS A 536 57.05 -19.36 -15.74
C HIS A 536 58.55 -19.72 -15.80
N CYS A 537 58.92 -20.90 -16.32
CA CYS A 537 60.32 -21.28 -16.48
C CYS A 537 61.09 -20.33 -17.41
N LYS A 538 60.44 -19.89 -18.49
CA LYS A 538 61.02 -18.93 -19.43
C LYS A 538 61.19 -17.56 -18.76
N ALA A 539 60.18 -17.10 -18.03
CA ALA A 539 60.17 -15.78 -17.40
C ALA A 539 61.10 -15.68 -16.17
N ALA A 540 61.01 -16.63 -15.24
CA ALA A 540 61.72 -16.58 -13.96
C ALA A 540 63.16 -17.15 -14.02
N HIS A 541 63.44 -18.03 -14.98
CA HIS A 541 64.73 -18.74 -15.03
C HIS A 541 65.41 -18.72 -16.41
N GLY A 542 64.81 -18.08 -17.42
CA GLY A 542 65.35 -18.07 -18.79
C GLY A 542 65.38 -19.44 -19.49
N LYS A 543 64.79 -20.49 -18.88
CA LYS A 543 64.87 -21.88 -19.38
C LYS A 543 63.66 -22.23 -20.25
N LYS A 544 63.90 -22.74 -21.47
CA LYS A 544 62.87 -23.18 -22.43
C LYS A 544 62.39 -24.61 -22.15
N GLN A 545 61.77 -24.80 -21.00
CA GLN A 545 61.31 -26.12 -20.54
C GLN A 545 59.94 -26.43 -21.11
N GLN A 546 59.73 -27.62 -21.65
CA GLN A 546 58.44 -27.99 -22.24
C GLN A 546 57.56 -28.75 -21.25
N THR A 547 56.26 -28.49 -21.29
CA THR A 547 55.24 -29.11 -20.44
C THR A 547 54.01 -29.48 -21.29
N PRO A 548 53.41 -30.66 -21.07
CA PRO A 548 52.14 -31.03 -21.69
C PRO A 548 50.94 -30.47 -20.92
N TRP A 549 51.15 -29.78 -19.79
CA TRP A 549 50.09 -29.28 -18.92
C TRP A 549 49.85 -27.79 -19.12
N LYS A 550 48.58 -27.40 -19.13
CA LYS A 550 48.14 -26.00 -19.13
C LYS A 550 47.04 -25.78 -18.10
N CYS A 551 46.85 -24.53 -17.68
CA CYS A 551 45.70 -24.16 -16.87
C CYS A 551 44.44 -24.09 -17.74
N GLN A 552 43.37 -24.73 -17.31
CA GLN A 552 42.08 -24.67 -18.01
C GLN A 552 41.51 -23.24 -18.03
N ALA A 553 41.74 -22.47 -16.96
CA ALA A 553 41.15 -21.15 -16.79
C ALA A 553 41.89 -20.04 -17.57
N CYS A 554 43.22 -20.06 -17.58
CA CYS A 554 44.04 -19.01 -18.23
C CYS A 554 44.79 -19.46 -19.49
N ASP A 555 44.68 -20.73 -19.88
CA ASP A 555 45.32 -21.35 -21.06
C ASP A 555 46.87 -21.29 -21.05
N VAL A 556 47.48 -20.98 -19.91
CA VAL A 556 48.94 -20.87 -19.75
C VAL A 556 49.56 -22.25 -19.52
N HIS A 557 50.60 -22.58 -20.29
CA HIS A 557 51.36 -23.83 -20.13
C HIS A 557 52.38 -23.69 -18.98
N LEU A 558 52.28 -24.58 -18.00
CA LEU A 558 53.06 -24.53 -16.76
C LEU A 558 53.57 -25.92 -16.39
N CYS A 559 54.78 -25.98 -15.82
CA CYS A 559 55.34 -27.24 -15.35
C CYS A 559 54.57 -27.74 -14.12
N LEU A 560 54.21 -29.01 -14.16
CA LEU A 560 53.62 -29.74 -13.05
C LEU A 560 54.41 -31.03 -12.86
N GLN A 561 55.54 -30.93 -12.16
CA GLN A 561 56.47 -32.03 -11.87
C GLN A 561 56.78 -32.01 -10.36
N LEU A 562 57.09 -33.17 -9.77
CA LEU A 562 57.40 -33.26 -8.34
C LEU A 562 58.57 -32.36 -7.91
N THR A 563 59.56 -32.19 -8.77
CA THR A 563 60.73 -31.34 -8.53
C THR A 563 60.54 -29.89 -8.97
N ARG A 564 59.42 -29.55 -9.63
CA ARG A 564 59.15 -28.22 -10.18
C ARG A 564 57.66 -28.01 -10.45
N ASN A 565 57.01 -27.22 -9.60
CA ASN A 565 55.59 -26.91 -9.70
C ASN A 565 55.33 -25.44 -10.04
N CYS A 566 55.67 -25.06 -11.28
CA CYS A 566 55.40 -23.72 -11.80
C CYS A 566 53.90 -23.42 -11.88
N PHE A 567 53.04 -24.44 -11.93
CA PHE A 567 51.59 -24.25 -11.92
C PHE A 567 51.13 -23.61 -10.61
N GLN A 568 51.63 -24.11 -9.48
CA GLN A 568 51.29 -23.57 -8.17
C GLN A 568 51.92 -22.19 -7.95
N GLU A 569 53.18 -22.00 -8.35
CA GLU A 569 53.89 -20.72 -8.21
C GLU A 569 53.20 -19.58 -9.00
N TRP A 570 52.83 -19.85 -10.25
CA TRP A 570 52.17 -18.88 -11.13
C TRP A 570 50.83 -18.39 -10.57
N HIS A 571 50.02 -19.29 -9.98
CA HIS A 571 48.70 -18.94 -9.46
C HIS A 571 48.71 -18.52 -7.98
N LYS A 572 49.84 -18.66 -7.26
CA LYS A 572 50.03 -18.07 -5.93
C LYS A 572 50.37 -16.57 -6.00
N ALA A 573 50.88 -16.12 -7.14
CA ALA A 573 51.24 -14.73 -7.39
C ALA A 573 50.10 -13.89 -8.02
N LEU A 574 48.92 -14.49 -8.20
CA LEU A 574 47.73 -13.91 -8.83
C LEU A 574 46.68 -13.48 -7.81
#